data_AF-A0A5J4UIA1-F1
#
_entry.id   AF-A0A5J4UIA1-F1
#
_cell.length_a   1.000
_cell.length_b   1.000
_cell.length_c   1.000
_cell.angle_alpha   90.00
_cell.angle_beta   90.00
_cell.angle_gamma   90.00
#
_symmetry.space_group_name_H-M   'P 1'
#
loop_
_entity.id
_entity.type
_entity.pdbx_description
1 polymer ?
#
loop_
_entity_poly.entity_id
_entity_poly.type
_entity_poly.pdbx_seq_one_letter_code
_entity_poly.pdbx_strand_id
1 'polypeptide(L)'
;MILNIKYSTDFRGYYVHPKLINYIAIWASPKYASIVGEIMGVVNERIQVAYQEACQQDDQTSMADIANEQIQMVIEEQKVIINQKDDEIQQLKPRAVPDGYQTDYIFAVQVEDDDENDNAVLNIRRRNKYCTISRTYSYHIVSLSD
;
A
#
# COMPACT_ATOMS: atom_id res chain seq x y z
N MET A 1 -46.30 24.58 -52.86
CA MET A 1 -46.06 25.31 -51.59
C MET A 1 -45.30 24.35 -50.67
N ILE A 2 -44.00 24.55 -50.48
CA ILE A 2 -43.15 23.62 -49.71
C ILE A 2 -43.21 24.03 -48.24
N LEU A 3 -43.84 23.21 -47.40
CA LEU A 3 -43.81 23.38 -45.95
C LEU A 3 -42.45 22.88 -45.44
N ASN A 4 -41.60 23.82 -45.05
CA ASN A 4 -40.33 23.55 -44.37
C ASN A 4 -40.62 23.08 -42.94
N ILE A 5 -40.65 21.76 -42.72
CA ILE A 5 -40.84 21.15 -41.40
C ILE A 5 -39.46 20.76 -40.87
N LYS A 6 -38.70 21.76 -40.38
CA LYS A 6 -37.42 21.51 -39.71
C LYS A 6 -37.55 21.22 -38.21
N TYR A 7 -38.73 21.41 -37.62
CA TYR A 7 -38.98 21.20 -36.19
C TYR A 7 -40.33 20.53 -35.94
N SER A 8 -40.35 19.56 -34.98
CA SER A 8 -41.57 18.89 -34.52
C SER A 8 -42.60 19.92 -34.07
N THR A 9 -43.87 19.69 -34.37
CA THR A 9 -44.99 20.55 -33.98
C THR A 9 -45.08 20.76 -32.47
N ASP A 10 -44.55 19.82 -31.68
CA ASP A 10 -44.66 19.80 -30.22
C ASP A 10 -43.81 20.87 -29.50
N PHE A 11 -42.83 21.47 -30.20
CA PHE A 11 -41.96 22.51 -29.65
C PHE A 11 -42.28 23.92 -30.17
N ARG A 12 -43.46 24.10 -30.79
CA ARG A 12 -43.88 25.39 -31.35
C ARG A 12 -44.68 26.16 -30.31
N GLY A 13 -44.28 27.40 -30.04
CA GLY A 13 -44.98 28.27 -29.10
C GLY A 13 -44.16 29.49 -28.67
N TYR A 14 -44.75 30.29 -27.77
CA TYR A 14 -44.07 31.41 -27.13
C TYR A 14 -43.37 30.91 -25.86
N TYR A 15 -42.06 31.12 -25.78
CA TYR A 15 -41.26 30.80 -24.60
C TYR A 15 -41.23 32.00 -23.66
N VAL A 16 -41.45 31.73 -22.38
CA VAL A 16 -41.45 32.75 -21.33
C VAL A 16 -40.25 32.52 -20.42
N HIS A 17 -39.59 33.59 -20.00
CA HIS A 17 -38.51 33.52 -19.03
C HIS A 17 -39.04 32.95 -17.68
N PRO A 18 -38.35 32.00 -17.02
CA PRO A 18 -38.86 31.32 -15.81
C PRO A 18 -39.30 32.27 -14.68
N LYS A 19 -38.59 33.39 -14.48
CA LYS A 19 -38.96 34.42 -13.49
C LYS A 19 -40.31 35.13 -13.75
N LEU A 20 -40.79 35.09 -14.99
CA LEU A 20 -42.05 35.74 -15.40
C LEU A 20 -43.24 34.78 -15.39
N ILE A 21 -43.00 33.48 -15.22
CA ILE A 21 -44.06 32.46 -15.30
C ILE A 21 -45.13 32.66 -14.22
N ASN A 22 -44.72 33.13 -13.03
CA ASN A 22 -45.63 33.39 -11.92
C ASN A 22 -46.58 34.56 -12.23
N TYR A 23 -46.07 35.63 -12.85
CA TYR A 23 -46.89 36.77 -13.26
C TYR A 23 -47.93 36.40 -14.31
N ILE A 24 -47.54 35.58 -15.30
CA ILE A 24 -48.45 35.08 -16.32
C ILE A 24 -49.48 34.12 -15.71
N ALA A 25 -49.06 33.27 -14.78
CA ALA A 25 -49.96 32.34 -14.10
C ALA A 25 -51.02 33.08 -13.26
N ILE A 26 -50.64 34.12 -12.53
CA ILE A 26 -51.57 34.98 -11.78
C ILE A 26 -52.56 35.67 -12.73
N TRP A 27 -52.09 36.16 -13.88
CA TRP A 27 -52.92 36.81 -14.89
C TRP A 27 -53.91 35.85 -15.56
N ALA A 28 -53.49 34.61 -15.81
CA ALA A 28 -54.32 33.59 -16.46
C ALA A 28 -55.35 32.96 -15.50
N SER A 29 -54.95 32.61 -14.26
CA SER A 29 -55.85 32.08 -13.23
C SER A 29 -55.17 31.96 -11.86
N PRO A 30 -55.85 32.36 -10.77
CA PRO A 30 -55.33 32.17 -9.40
C PRO A 30 -55.09 30.70 -9.02
N LYS A 31 -55.94 29.78 -9.50
CA LYS A 31 -55.77 28.33 -9.25
C LYS A 31 -54.51 27.79 -9.94
N TYR A 32 -54.24 28.27 -11.15
CA TYR A 32 -53.06 27.89 -11.92
C TYR A 32 -51.77 28.44 -11.29
N ALA A 33 -51.82 29.67 -10.75
CA ALA A 33 -50.70 30.26 -10.02
C ALA A 33 -50.26 29.41 -8.82
N SER A 34 -51.21 28.87 -8.04
CA SER A 34 -50.90 27.99 -6.89
C SER A 34 -50.13 26.74 -7.33
N ILE A 35 -50.65 26.04 -8.36
CA ILE A 35 -50.08 24.79 -8.87
C ILE A 35 -48.66 25.01 -9.44
N VAL A 36 -48.47 26.08 -10.22
CA VAL A 36 -47.18 26.42 -10.79
C VAL A 36 -46.16 26.77 -9.69
N GLY A 37 -46.59 27.46 -8.63
CA GLY A 37 -45.76 27.78 -7.48
C GLY A 37 -45.25 26.54 -6.75
N GLU A 38 -46.12 25.56 -6.50
CA GLU A 38 -45.77 24.28 -5.87
C GLU A 38 -44.73 23.51 -6.71
N ILE A 39 -44.96 23.40 -8.02
CA ILE A 39 -44.03 22.71 -8.93
C ILE A 39 -42.67 23.41 -8.95
N MET A 40 -42.65 24.74 -9.04
CA MET A 40 -41.40 25.50 -9.02
C MET A 40 -40.65 25.35 -7.70
N GLY A 41 -41.36 25.34 -6.57
CA GLY A 41 -40.78 25.09 -5.25
C GLY A 41 -40.09 23.72 -5.17
N VAL A 42 -40.81 22.65 -5.57
CA VAL A 42 -40.27 21.27 -5.56
C VAL A 42 -39.06 21.12 -6.48
N VAL A 43 -39.08 21.72 -7.68
CA VAL A 43 -37.95 21.68 -8.60
C VAL A 43 -36.74 22.41 -8.02
N ASN A 44 -36.96 23.58 -7.42
CA ASN A 44 -35.89 24.37 -6.81
C ASN A 44 -35.23 23.65 -5.62
N GLU A 45 -36.04 23.01 -4.75
CA GLU A 45 -35.53 22.19 -3.64
C GLU A 45 -34.72 20.99 -4.13
N ARG A 46 -35.22 20.24 -5.13
CA ARG A 46 -34.49 19.10 -5.72
C ARG A 46 -33.15 19.51 -6.31
N ILE A 47 -33.11 20.66 -6.99
CA ILE A 47 -31.89 21.21 -7.57
C ILE A 47 -30.88 21.57 -6.46
N GLN A 48 -31.34 22.22 -5.38
CA GLN A 48 -30.48 22.55 -4.24
C GLN A 48 -29.91 21.31 -3.55
N VAL A 49 -30.73 20.30 -3.32
CA VAL A 49 -30.29 19.01 -2.74
C VAL A 49 -29.27 18.35 -3.66
N ALA A 50 -29.51 18.28 -4.97
CA ALA A 50 -28.56 17.71 -5.92
C ALA A 50 -27.21 18.45 -5.96
N TYR A 51 -27.23 19.80 -5.89
CA TYR A 51 -26.00 20.57 -5.77
C TYR A 51 -25.28 20.32 -4.44
N GLN A 52 -26.04 20.22 -3.35
CA GLN A 52 -25.50 19.98 -2.02
C GLN A 52 -24.92 18.56 -1.88
N GLU A 53 -25.55 17.55 -2.48
CA GLU A 53 -25.04 16.18 -2.57
C GLU A 53 -23.78 16.10 -3.44
N ALA A 54 -23.75 16.81 -4.57
CA ALA A 54 -22.56 16.89 -5.42
C ALA A 54 -21.38 17.57 -4.72
N CYS A 55 -21.63 18.61 -3.92
CA CYS A 55 -20.59 19.26 -3.10
C CYS A 55 -20.13 18.38 -1.92
N GLN A 56 -21.01 17.55 -1.35
CA GLN A 56 -20.65 16.65 -0.24
C GLN A 56 -19.81 15.44 -0.68
N GLN A 57 -19.91 15.01 -1.94
CA GLN A 57 -19.08 13.94 -2.48
C GLN A 57 -17.59 14.25 -2.50
N ASP A 58 -17.21 15.53 -2.60
CA ASP A 58 -15.81 15.97 -2.59
C ASP A 58 -15.23 16.07 -1.16
N ASP A 59 -16.10 16.25 -0.15
CA ASP A 59 -15.73 16.34 1.27
C ASP A 59 -15.80 15.00 2.02
N GLN A 60 -16.50 13.98 1.51
CA GLN A 60 -16.68 12.70 2.21
C GLN A 60 -15.50 11.74 2.13
N THR A 61 -14.48 12.01 1.33
CA THR A 61 -13.18 11.38 1.51
C THR A 61 -12.12 12.31 0.96
N SER A 62 -11.63 13.23 1.81
CA SER A 62 -10.49 14.07 1.46
C SER A 62 -9.40 13.17 0.91
N MET A 63 -8.76 13.53 -0.20
CA MET A 63 -7.62 12.77 -0.75
C MET A 63 -6.54 12.52 0.32
N ALA A 64 -6.47 13.36 1.34
CA ALA A 64 -5.64 13.17 2.52
C ALA A 64 -6.07 11.98 3.38
N ASP A 65 -7.36 11.73 3.56
CA ASP A 65 -7.90 10.62 4.36
C ASP A 65 -7.68 9.28 3.65
N ILE A 66 -7.89 9.23 2.32
CA ILE A 66 -7.54 8.07 1.50
C ILE A 66 -6.03 7.79 1.60
N ALA A 67 -5.20 8.83 1.46
CA ALA A 67 -3.76 8.68 1.61
C ALA A 67 -3.39 8.19 3.01
N ASN A 68 -4.03 8.70 4.07
CA ASN A 68 -3.78 8.27 5.44
C ASN A 68 -4.15 6.81 5.66
N GLU A 69 -5.31 6.34 5.18
CA GLU A 69 -5.71 4.93 5.29
C GLU A 69 -4.75 3.99 4.56
N GLN A 70 -4.34 4.36 3.33
CA GLN A 70 -3.35 3.59 2.56
C GLN A 70 -1.99 3.55 3.27
N ILE A 71 -1.55 4.69 3.83
CA ILE A 71 -0.31 4.78 4.61
C ILE A 71 -0.38 3.88 5.85
N GLN A 72 -1.50 3.90 6.58
CA GLN A 72 -1.67 3.07 7.78
C GLN A 72 -1.65 1.58 7.45
N MET A 73 -2.28 1.17 6.34
CA MET A 73 -2.26 -0.23 5.89
C MET A 73 -0.83 -0.70 5.58
N VAL A 74 -0.05 0.10 4.86
CA VAL A 74 1.36 -0.19 4.55
C VAL A 74 2.23 -0.24 5.82
N ILE A 75 1.97 0.64 6.80
CA ILE A 75 2.71 0.64 8.07
C ILE A 75 2.48 -0.67 8.84
N GLU A 76 1.24 -1.16 8.92
CA GLU A 76 0.93 -2.39 9.62
C GLU A 76 1.53 -3.62 8.92
N GLU A 77 1.50 -3.68 7.59
CA GLU A 77 2.17 -4.74 6.83
C GLU A 77 3.69 -4.74 7.07
N GLN A 78 4.33 -3.57 7.05
CA GLN A 78 5.76 -3.46 7.32
C GLN A 78 6.12 -3.88 8.73
N LYS A 79 5.29 -3.57 9.74
CA LYS A 79 5.50 -4.02 11.13
C LYS A 79 5.50 -5.54 11.23
N VAL A 80 4.57 -6.22 10.56
CA VAL A 80 4.50 -7.69 10.54
C VAL A 80 5.77 -8.28 9.96
N ILE A 81 6.26 -7.73 8.84
CA ILE A 81 7.49 -8.19 8.18
C ILE A 81 8.71 -7.95 9.07
N ILE A 82 8.80 -6.78 9.73
CA ILE A 82 9.90 -6.47 10.67
C ILE A 82 9.92 -7.48 11.82
N ASN A 83 8.77 -7.75 12.42
CA ASN A 83 8.67 -8.72 13.52
C ASN A 83 9.11 -10.13 13.07
N GLN A 84 8.68 -10.58 11.89
CA GLN A 84 9.11 -11.86 11.34
C GLN A 84 10.63 -11.92 11.12
N LYS A 85 11.22 -10.85 10.57
CA LYS A 85 12.67 -10.77 10.38
C LYS A 85 13.44 -10.68 11.68
N ASP A 86 12.89 -10.01 12.69
CA ASP A 86 13.49 -9.95 14.02
C ASP A 86 13.48 -11.33 14.68
N ASP A 87 12.41 -12.11 14.54
CA ASP A 87 12.34 -13.50 15.01
C ASP A 87 13.38 -14.38 14.30
N GLU A 88 13.54 -14.24 12.98
CA GLU A 88 14.58 -14.93 12.22
C GLU A 88 16.00 -14.55 12.71
N ILE A 89 16.26 -13.26 12.92
CA ILE A 89 17.55 -12.76 13.43
C ILE A 89 17.82 -13.28 14.84
N GLN A 90 16.81 -13.32 15.71
CA GLN A 90 16.93 -13.89 17.05
C GLN A 90 17.23 -15.38 17.00
N GLN A 91 16.63 -16.14 16.08
CA GLN A 91 16.95 -17.56 15.88
C GLN A 91 18.34 -17.81 15.28
N LEU A 92 18.95 -16.79 14.68
CA LEU A 92 20.33 -16.82 14.16
C LEU A 92 21.36 -16.37 15.20
N LYS A 93 20.97 -15.52 16.17
CA LYS A 93 21.78 -15.17 17.35
C LYS A 93 21.55 -16.16 18.52
N PRO A 94 22.51 -17.00 18.97
CA PRO A 94 23.62 -17.66 18.30
C PRO A 94 23.40 -19.20 18.32
N ARG A 95 23.05 -19.81 17.18
CA ARG A 95 23.36 -21.26 16.98
C ARG A 95 24.86 -21.50 16.76
N ALA A 96 25.65 -20.42 16.70
CA ALA A 96 27.08 -20.45 16.38
C ALA A 96 27.98 -20.79 17.58
N VAL A 97 27.52 -20.69 18.82
CA VAL A 97 28.27 -21.09 20.03
C VAL A 97 27.28 -21.42 21.16
N PRO A 98 27.45 -22.55 21.90
CA PRO A 98 26.64 -22.85 23.08
C PRO A 98 26.62 -21.70 24.09
N ASP A 99 25.49 -21.51 24.76
CA ASP A 99 25.30 -20.42 25.72
C ASP A 99 26.28 -20.52 26.91
N GLY A 100 26.85 -19.39 27.31
CA GLY A 100 27.92 -19.29 28.32
C GLY A 100 29.33 -19.58 27.80
N TYR A 101 29.49 -20.01 26.54
CA TYR A 101 30.79 -20.35 25.94
C TYR A 101 31.16 -19.46 24.76
N GLN A 102 30.49 -18.31 24.58
CA GLN A 102 30.66 -17.43 23.42
C GLN A 102 32.12 -16.98 23.23
N THR A 103 32.86 -16.82 24.33
CA THR A 103 34.28 -16.44 24.34
C THR A 103 35.24 -17.61 24.21
N ASP A 104 34.78 -18.86 24.24
CA ASP A 104 35.65 -20.03 24.43
C ASP A 104 36.08 -20.68 23.12
N TYR A 105 35.63 -20.15 21.99
CA TYR A 105 35.96 -20.65 20.66
C TYR A 105 36.69 -19.60 19.82
N ILE A 106 37.57 -20.08 18.93
CA ILE A 106 38.30 -19.30 17.93
C ILE A 106 38.12 -19.93 16.54
N PHE A 107 38.17 -19.11 15.50
CA PHE A 107 38.27 -19.58 14.13
C PHE A 107 39.74 -19.76 13.76
N ALA A 108 40.07 -20.93 13.22
CA ALA A 108 41.37 -21.23 12.65
C ALA A 108 41.21 -21.41 11.14
N VAL A 109 42.07 -20.73 10.38
CA VAL A 109 42.11 -20.83 8.92
C VAL A 109 43.24 -21.78 8.55
N GLN A 110 42.92 -22.80 7.78
CA GLN A 110 43.89 -23.72 7.17
C GLN A 110 43.92 -23.43 5.68
N VAL A 111 45.11 -23.13 5.16
CA VAL A 111 45.34 -22.93 3.74
C VAL A 111 45.79 -24.27 3.17
N GLU A 112 45.14 -24.70 2.10
CA GLU A 112 45.55 -25.84 1.28
C GLU A 112 45.84 -25.31 -0.13
N ASP A 113 47.00 -25.69 -0.66
CA ASP A 113 47.39 -25.35 -2.02
C ASP A 113 46.66 -26.31 -2.97
N ASP A 114 46.01 -25.76 -4.00
CA ASP A 114 45.36 -26.53 -5.05
C ASP A 114 46.36 -26.64 -6.22
N ASP A 115 46.97 -27.81 -6.39
CA ASP A 115 48.02 -28.02 -7.40
C ASP A 115 47.48 -27.95 -8.86
N GLU A 116 46.15 -27.96 -9.06
CA GLU A 116 45.50 -28.00 -10.38
C GLU A 116 45.01 -26.63 -10.88
N ASN A 117 44.79 -25.67 -9.98
CA ASN A 117 44.26 -24.36 -10.27
C ASN A 117 44.96 -23.40 -9.31
N ASP A 118 45.57 -22.29 -9.77
CA ASP A 118 46.38 -21.34 -8.96
C ASP A 118 45.61 -20.62 -7.80
N ASN A 119 44.58 -21.26 -7.26
CA ASN A 119 43.72 -20.82 -6.19
C ASN A 119 44.14 -21.49 -4.87
N ALA A 120 44.23 -20.69 -3.81
CA ALA A 120 44.39 -21.24 -2.46
C ALA A 120 43.00 -21.59 -1.89
N VAL A 121 42.81 -22.82 -1.42
CA VAL A 121 41.59 -23.25 -0.73
C VAL A 121 41.71 -22.92 0.76
N LEU A 122 40.77 -22.12 1.28
CA LEU A 122 40.74 -21.70 2.68
C LEU A 122 39.71 -22.51 3.47
N ASN A 123 40.19 -23.41 4.32
CA ASN A 123 39.38 -24.22 5.21
C ASN A 123 39.26 -23.56 6.59
N ILE A 124 38.08 -23.01 6.91
CA ILE A 124 37.81 -22.37 8.22
C ILE A 124 37.23 -23.40 9.19
N ARG A 125 37.86 -23.56 10.36
CA ARG A 125 37.42 -24.48 11.42
C ARG A 125 37.24 -23.73 12.75
N ARG A 126 36.18 -24.08 13.50
CA ARG A 126 35.97 -23.60 14.87
C ARG A 126 36.71 -24.51 15.86
N ARG A 127 37.52 -23.95 16.76
CA ARG A 127 38.24 -24.69 17.83
C ARG A 127 38.00 -24.06 19.19
N ASN A 128 37.93 -24.86 20.25
CA ASN A 128 37.89 -24.36 21.61
C ASN A 128 39.29 -23.87 22.03
N LYS A 129 39.38 -22.65 22.61
CA LYS A 129 40.61 -21.98 23.06
C LYS A 129 41.43 -22.81 24.05
N TYR A 130 40.76 -23.59 24.90
CA TYR A 130 41.40 -24.41 25.92
C TYR A 130 41.84 -25.78 25.38
N CYS A 131 41.31 -26.20 24.23
CA CYS A 131 41.63 -27.50 23.61
C CYS A 131 42.81 -27.42 22.64
N THR A 132 43.23 -26.21 22.22
CA THR A 132 44.41 -26.01 21.36
C THR A 132 45.75 -26.24 22.07
N ILE A 133 45.77 -26.34 23.40
CA ILE A 133 47.00 -26.52 24.18
C ILE A 133 47.42 -28.00 24.30
N SER A 134 46.54 -28.97 24.03
CA SER A 134 46.78 -30.37 24.44
C SER A 134 47.19 -31.38 23.36
N ARG A 135 47.37 -31.01 22.08
CA ARG A 135 47.79 -31.98 21.04
C ARG A 135 48.75 -31.43 20.00
N THR A 136 49.93 -30.99 20.46
CA THR A 136 51.17 -31.16 19.69
C THR A 136 51.78 -32.50 20.12
N TYR A 137 51.18 -33.61 19.70
CA TYR A 137 51.88 -34.90 19.68
C TYR A 137 52.17 -35.21 18.22
N SER A 138 53.37 -34.82 17.81
CA SER A 138 54.01 -35.20 16.56
C SER A 138 54.18 -36.72 16.55
N TYR A 139 53.39 -37.42 15.76
CA TYR A 139 53.72 -38.79 15.38
C TYR A 139 54.45 -38.74 14.04
N HIS A 140 55.79 -38.75 14.11
CA HIS A 140 56.59 -39.25 13.00
C HIS A 140 56.30 -40.74 12.87
N ILE A 141 55.58 -41.14 11.83
CA ILE A 141 55.52 -42.55 11.44
C ILE A 141 56.81 -42.81 10.67
N VAL A 142 57.80 -43.39 11.37
CA VAL A 142 58.93 -44.05 10.74
C VAL A 142 58.40 -45.35 10.16
N SER A 143 58.34 -45.45 8.85
CA SER A 143 58.16 -46.73 8.17
C SER A 143 59.39 -47.60 8.43
N LEU A 144 59.26 -48.62 9.30
CA LEU A 144 60.12 -49.80 9.21
C LEU A 144 59.57 -50.67 8.07
N SER A 145 60.31 -50.74 6.99
CA SER A 145 60.24 -51.83 6.02
C SER A 145 61.18 -52.95 6.49
N ASP A 146 60.62 -54.14 6.72
CA ASP A 146 61.35 -55.41 6.58
C ASP A 146 61.39 -55.82 5.09
#